data_AF-A0A7Y9WQ02-F1
#
_entry.id   AF-A0A7Y9WQ02-F1
#
_cell.length_a   1.000
_cell.length_b   1.000
_cell.length_c   1.000
_cell.angle_alpha   90.00
_cell.angle_beta   90.00
_cell.angle_gamma   90.00
#
_symmetry.space_group_name_H-M   'P 1'
#
loop_
_entity.id
_entity.type
_entity.pdbx_description
1 polymer ?
#
loop_
_entity_poly.entity_id
_entity_poly.type
_entity_poly.pdbx_seq_one_letter_code
_entity_poly.pdbx_strand_id
1 'polypeptide(L)'
;MTVVNRVSCISSIPRIASAAKDHEHDIHNARPSNPAYTGPKFNSLLEQGELQRAFDVTLNVVRAATHDEGTFRDDFERLLNYALVIFGDSPAMMSYGTKWLADFRQEVLDREGPAIKDKYLRDLARVASVASGGLLFIGVVVQLITTVYLRELAPSTTNTTIALSDKVSFDLYTAPFHIGVVLAATMWGIWLSRFWSCSTLEFTQLNIIEADMLKPWSRFLGYGVTAFFAMLILLSGVVSFNLGTFSALHVGDNIVVALVVGLALGFLDKALPDFIRRPLEAAMSGQQKKPAAHAGAAHSVEHHDST
;
A
#
# COMPACT_ATOMS: atom_id res chain seq x y z
N MET A 1 22.11 -4.19 29.48
CA MET A 1 20.69 -3.89 29.77
C MET A 1 19.88 -5.01 29.13
N THR A 2 19.42 -5.93 29.97
CA THR A 2 18.88 -7.23 29.60
C THR A 2 17.36 -7.12 29.63
N VAL A 3 16.69 -7.31 28.50
CA VAL A 3 15.23 -7.48 28.47
C VAL A 3 14.96 -8.89 27.99
N VAL A 4 14.84 -9.76 28.99
CA VAL A 4 14.08 -11.01 28.91
C VAL A 4 12.61 -10.59 28.91
N ASN A 5 11.84 -10.99 27.90
CA ASN A 5 10.41 -11.19 28.15
C ASN A 5 9.90 -12.39 27.36
N ARG A 6 9.49 -13.40 28.13
CA ARG A 6 8.82 -14.62 27.70
C ARG A 6 7.37 -14.25 27.39
N VAL A 7 6.84 -14.75 26.28
CA VAL A 7 5.40 -14.97 26.14
C VAL A 7 5.19 -16.48 26.09
N SER A 8 4.94 -17.05 27.28
CA SER A 8 4.22 -18.30 27.41
C SER A 8 2.74 -17.98 27.25
N CYS A 9 2.11 -18.45 26.19
CA CYS A 9 0.68 -18.70 26.14
C CYS A 9 0.38 -19.67 25.00
N ILE A 10 -0.62 -20.54 25.20
CA ILE A 10 -1.15 -21.59 24.31
C ILE A 10 -0.58 -22.99 24.59
N SER A 11 -0.87 -23.46 25.79
CA SER A 11 -1.08 -24.88 26.10
C SER A 11 -2.59 -25.15 26.09
N SER A 12 -3.15 -25.65 24.98
CA SER A 12 -4.36 -26.49 24.90
C SER A 12 -4.89 -26.57 23.47
N ILE A 13 -4.40 -27.56 22.71
CA ILE A 13 -5.16 -28.12 21.58
C ILE A 13 -5.43 -29.59 21.91
N PRO A 14 -6.60 -29.94 22.46
CA PRO A 14 -7.13 -31.28 22.36
C PRO A 14 -8.25 -31.30 21.31
N ARG A 15 -8.31 -32.42 20.55
CA ARG A 15 -9.42 -32.85 19.68
C ARG A 15 -9.57 -32.19 18.30
N ILE A 16 -8.72 -32.58 17.36
CA ILE A 16 -9.14 -32.67 15.94
C ILE A 16 -8.95 -34.11 15.39
N ALA A 17 -8.18 -34.98 16.07
CA ALA A 17 -7.98 -36.37 15.66
C ALA A 17 -9.20 -37.31 15.85
N SER A 18 -10.33 -36.83 16.39
CA SER A 18 -11.51 -37.67 16.67
C SER A 18 -12.65 -37.53 15.65
N ALA A 19 -12.63 -36.51 14.79
CA ALA A 19 -13.72 -36.28 13.82
C ALA A 19 -13.46 -36.96 12.46
N ALA A 20 -12.22 -37.38 12.18
CA ALA A 20 -11.88 -38.04 10.92
C ALA A 20 -12.23 -39.54 10.89
N LYS A 21 -12.51 -40.16 12.05
CA LYS A 21 -12.78 -41.61 12.15
C LYS A 21 -14.26 -41.98 12.00
N ASP A 22 -15.17 -41.03 12.15
CA ASP A 22 -16.62 -41.27 12.06
C ASP A 22 -17.20 -41.01 10.65
N HIS A 23 -16.41 -40.48 9.70
CA HIS A 23 -16.86 -40.26 8.33
C HIS A 23 -16.50 -41.38 7.34
N GLU A 24 -15.77 -42.41 7.78
CA GLU A 24 -15.34 -43.51 6.91
C GLU A 24 -16.38 -44.65 6.80
N HIS A 25 -17.43 -44.65 7.63
CA HIS A 25 -18.42 -45.72 7.66
C HIS A 25 -19.68 -45.53 6.79
N ASP A 26 -19.88 -44.36 6.18
CA ASP A 26 -21.12 -44.06 5.42
C ASP A 26 -20.97 -44.07 3.88
N ILE A 27 -19.80 -44.43 3.34
CA ILE A 27 -19.55 -44.38 1.88
C ILE A 27 -19.95 -45.69 1.16
N HIS A 28 -20.30 -46.75 1.87
CA HIS A 28 -20.50 -48.07 1.25
C HIS A 28 -21.89 -48.35 0.65
N ASN A 29 -22.85 -47.42 0.67
CA ASN A 29 -24.24 -47.76 0.29
C ASN A 29 -24.98 -46.77 -0.63
N ALA A 30 -24.27 -46.03 -1.49
CA ALA A 30 -24.90 -45.20 -2.51
C ALA A 30 -24.48 -45.63 -3.94
N ARG A 31 -25.18 -46.63 -4.49
CA ARG A 31 -25.34 -46.77 -5.95
C ARG A 31 -26.84 -46.73 -6.26
N PRO A 32 -27.26 -45.73 -7.04
CA PRO A 32 -27.80 -46.07 -8.34
C PRO A 32 -27.01 -45.35 -9.43
N SER A 33 -26.45 -46.14 -10.34
CA SER A 33 -25.91 -45.68 -11.61
C SER A 33 -27.02 -45.05 -12.44
N ASN A 34 -27.14 -43.72 -12.40
CA ASN A 34 -27.92 -42.97 -13.38
C ASN A 34 -27.01 -42.69 -14.59
N PRO A 35 -27.22 -43.36 -15.75
CA PRO A 35 -26.36 -43.20 -16.92
C PRO A 35 -26.56 -41.85 -17.65
N ALA A 36 -27.45 -40.99 -17.17
CA ALA A 36 -27.78 -39.72 -17.80
C ALA A 36 -27.16 -38.48 -17.11
N TYR A 37 -26.33 -38.64 -16.07
CA TYR A 37 -25.59 -37.52 -15.52
C TYR A 37 -24.40 -37.18 -16.43
N THR A 38 -24.66 -36.42 -17.50
CA THR A 38 -23.65 -35.59 -18.14
C THR A 38 -23.33 -34.46 -17.18
N GLY A 39 -22.57 -34.78 -16.12
CA GLY A 39 -21.94 -33.76 -15.29
C GLY A 39 -21.16 -32.80 -16.19
N PRO A 40 -20.94 -31.55 -15.75
CA PRO A 40 -20.14 -30.60 -16.50
C PRO A 40 -18.85 -31.31 -16.92
N LYS A 41 -18.61 -31.39 -18.23
CA LYS A 41 -17.32 -31.86 -18.78
C LYS A 41 -16.31 -30.83 -18.33
N PHE A 42 -15.79 -31.01 -17.13
CA PHE A 42 -14.69 -30.24 -16.59
C PHE A 42 -13.58 -30.30 -17.63
N ASN A 43 -13.05 -29.13 -18.01
CA ASN A 43 -11.79 -29.04 -18.74
C ASN A 43 -10.68 -29.42 -17.75
N SER A 44 -10.66 -30.67 -17.30
CA SER A 44 -9.83 -31.16 -16.19
C SER A 44 -8.35 -30.88 -16.41
N LEU A 45 -7.90 -30.90 -17.66
CA LEU A 45 -6.53 -30.54 -18.03
C LEU A 45 -6.20 -29.06 -17.79
N LEU A 46 -7.14 -28.14 -18.05
CA LEU A 46 -6.93 -26.71 -17.84
C LEU A 46 -6.85 -26.41 -16.34
N GLU A 47 -7.77 -26.96 -15.55
CA GLU A 47 -7.80 -26.77 -14.10
C GLU A 47 -6.58 -27.40 -13.40
N GLN A 48 -6.12 -28.55 -13.89
CA GLN A 48 -4.87 -29.16 -13.42
C GLN A 48 -3.66 -28.24 -13.68
N GLY A 49 -3.60 -27.62 -14.86
CA GLY A 49 -2.54 -26.65 -15.20
C GLY A 49 -2.57 -25.40 -14.32
N GLU A 50 -3.76 -24.86 -14.04
CA GLU A 50 -3.93 -23.70 -13.15
C GLU A 50 -3.54 -24.03 -11.70
N LEU A 51 -3.95 -25.19 -11.20
CA LEU A 51 -3.61 -25.63 -9.85
C LEU A 51 -2.11 -25.89 -9.72
N GLN A 52 -1.49 -26.56 -10.70
CA GLN A 52 -0.04 -26.77 -10.71
C GLN A 52 0.72 -25.44 -10.67
N ARG A 53 0.31 -24.47 -11.50
CA ARG A 53 0.90 -23.12 -11.46
C ARG A 53 0.71 -22.46 -10.10
N ALA A 54 -0.45 -22.64 -9.47
CA ALA A 54 -0.72 -22.12 -8.14
C ALA A 54 0.20 -22.74 -7.07
N PHE A 55 0.53 -24.01 -7.17
CA PHE A 55 1.53 -24.68 -6.31
C PHE A 55 2.93 -24.11 -6.55
N ASP A 56 3.36 -23.99 -7.80
CA ASP A 56 4.69 -23.45 -8.15
C ASP A 56 4.88 -22.03 -7.61
N VAL A 57 3.86 -21.17 -7.78
CA VAL A 57 3.86 -19.81 -7.22
C VAL A 57 3.93 -19.85 -5.70
N THR A 58 3.17 -20.75 -5.07
CA THR A 58 3.16 -20.89 -3.60
C THR A 58 4.52 -21.30 -3.07
N LEU A 59 5.14 -22.32 -3.69
CA LEU A 59 6.46 -22.80 -3.33
C LEU A 59 7.53 -21.71 -3.46
N ASN A 60 7.51 -20.95 -4.56
CA ASN A 60 8.45 -19.84 -4.76
C ASN A 60 8.28 -18.75 -3.70
N VAL A 61 7.04 -18.43 -3.32
CA VAL A 61 6.77 -17.46 -2.25
C VAL A 61 7.24 -17.97 -0.89
N VAL A 62 6.91 -19.21 -0.52
CA VAL A 62 7.35 -19.81 0.76
C VAL A 62 8.88 -19.83 0.85
N ARG A 63 9.56 -20.20 -0.24
CA ARG A 63 11.02 -20.21 -0.30
C ARG A 63 11.63 -18.83 -0.11
N ALA A 64 11.01 -17.79 -0.65
CA ALA A 64 11.50 -16.42 -0.51
C ALA A 64 11.16 -15.81 0.86
N ALA A 65 10.00 -16.15 1.42
CA ALA A 65 9.50 -15.60 2.68
C ALA A 65 10.23 -16.19 3.90
N THR A 66 10.53 -17.49 3.86
CA THR A 66 11.03 -18.22 5.03
C THR A 66 12.54 -18.05 5.17
N HIS A 67 12.98 -17.51 6.31
CA HIS A 67 14.41 -17.34 6.60
C HIS A 67 15.06 -18.58 7.22
N ASP A 68 14.29 -19.44 7.87
CA ASP A 68 14.77 -20.66 8.53
C ASP A 68 14.64 -21.88 7.63
N GLU A 69 15.74 -22.62 7.42
CA GLU A 69 15.75 -23.82 6.57
C GLU A 69 14.86 -24.93 7.13
N GLY A 70 14.75 -25.04 8.46
CA GLY A 70 13.88 -26.02 9.11
C GLY A 70 12.41 -25.78 8.79
N THR A 71 11.95 -24.55 9.04
CA THR A 71 10.58 -24.10 8.75
C THR A 71 10.25 -24.24 7.25
N PHE A 72 11.19 -23.90 6.37
CA PHE A 72 11.01 -24.08 4.93
C PHE A 72 10.84 -25.55 4.55
N ARG A 73 11.66 -26.44 5.12
CA ARG A 73 11.58 -27.88 4.86
C ARG A 73 10.23 -28.45 5.31
N ASP A 74 9.76 -28.07 6.49
CA ASP A 74 8.49 -28.53 7.03
C ASP A 74 7.31 -28.08 6.15
N ASP A 75 7.31 -26.82 5.69
CA ASP A 75 6.30 -26.30 4.76
C ASP A 75 6.38 -26.95 3.38
N PHE A 76 7.60 -27.23 2.89
CA PHE A 76 7.82 -27.93 1.63
C PHE A 76 7.29 -29.37 1.68
N GLU A 77 7.59 -30.11 2.74
CA GLU A 77 7.10 -31.47 2.95
C GLU A 77 5.57 -31.50 3.03
N ARG A 78 4.96 -30.52 3.72
CA ARG A 78 3.49 -30.34 3.71
C ARG A 78 3.00 -30.16 2.27
N LEU A 79 3.49 -29.15 1.55
CA LEU A 79 3.09 -28.87 0.16
C LEU A 79 3.24 -30.10 -0.75
N LEU A 80 4.34 -30.84 -0.62
CA LEU A 80 4.61 -32.05 -1.40
C LEU A 80 3.60 -33.16 -1.10
N ASN A 81 3.34 -33.43 0.19
CA ASN A 81 2.37 -34.45 0.60
C ASN A 81 0.96 -34.12 0.08
N TYR A 82 0.56 -32.84 0.10
CA TYR A 82 -0.72 -32.43 -0.47
C TYR A 82 -0.75 -32.52 -1.99
N ALA A 83 0.33 -32.12 -2.67
CA ALA A 83 0.42 -32.26 -4.12
C ALA A 83 0.27 -33.75 -4.54
N LEU A 84 0.93 -34.68 -3.84
CA LEU A 84 0.80 -36.12 -4.11
C LEU A 84 -0.64 -36.64 -3.94
N VAL A 85 -1.37 -36.13 -2.94
CA VAL A 85 -2.77 -36.53 -2.69
C VAL A 85 -3.73 -35.91 -3.71
N ILE A 86 -3.51 -34.65 -4.10
CA ILE A 86 -4.41 -33.89 -4.99
C ILE A 86 -4.24 -34.32 -6.44
N PHE A 87 -3.00 -34.53 -6.90
CA PHE A 87 -2.71 -34.95 -8.28
C PHE A 87 -2.82 -36.47 -8.48
N GLY A 88 -3.36 -37.22 -7.51
CA GLY A 88 -3.69 -38.63 -7.65
C GLY A 88 -4.95 -38.89 -8.51
N ASP A 89 -5.44 -40.13 -8.48
CA ASP A 89 -6.41 -40.65 -9.47
C ASP A 89 -7.85 -40.10 -9.38
N SER A 90 -8.17 -39.19 -8.44
CA SER A 90 -9.55 -38.76 -8.19
C SER A 90 -9.80 -37.29 -8.54
N PRO A 91 -10.61 -36.99 -9.58
CA PRO A 91 -10.99 -35.62 -9.95
C PRO A 91 -11.69 -34.84 -8.83
N ALA A 92 -12.35 -35.53 -7.89
CA ALA A 92 -13.04 -34.90 -6.77
C ALA A 92 -12.08 -34.14 -5.83
N MET A 93 -10.81 -34.55 -5.78
CA MET A 93 -9.79 -33.98 -4.90
C MET A 93 -9.31 -32.59 -5.35
N MET A 94 -9.54 -32.21 -6.61
CA MET A 94 -9.14 -30.91 -7.16
C MET A 94 -9.82 -29.75 -6.42
N SER A 95 -11.11 -29.89 -6.10
CA SER A 95 -11.88 -28.88 -5.35
C SER A 95 -11.38 -28.72 -3.92
N TYR A 96 -10.92 -29.80 -3.28
CA TYR A 96 -10.30 -29.77 -1.97
C TYR A 96 -8.91 -29.13 -2.02
N GLY A 97 -8.17 -29.34 -3.10
CA GLY A 97 -6.83 -28.81 -3.29
C GLY A 97 -6.76 -27.29 -3.35
N THR A 98 -7.71 -26.64 -4.03
CA THR A 98 -7.76 -25.17 -4.10
C THR A 98 -8.08 -24.54 -2.75
N LYS A 99 -9.04 -25.11 -2.00
CA LYS A 99 -9.39 -24.67 -0.65
C LYS A 99 -8.21 -24.84 0.30
N TRP A 100 -7.60 -26.03 0.30
CA TRP A 100 -6.45 -26.31 1.14
C TRP A 100 -5.27 -25.37 0.84
N LEU A 101 -4.98 -25.12 -0.45
CA LEU A 101 -3.91 -24.21 -0.84
C LEU A 101 -4.18 -22.77 -0.38
N ALA A 102 -5.46 -22.34 -0.38
CA ALA A 102 -5.84 -21.05 0.18
C ALA A 102 -5.62 -20.99 1.70
N ASP A 103 -6.03 -22.03 2.43
CA ASP A 103 -5.83 -22.14 3.88
C ASP A 103 -4.33 -22.14 4.23
N PHE A 104 -3.51 -22.89 3.47
CA PHE A 104 -2.06 -22.93 3.64
C PHE A 104 -1.40 -21.56 3.37
N ARG A 105 -1.82 -20.86 2.30
CA ARG A 105 -1.33 -19.51 2.02
C ARG A 105 -1.66 -18.54 3.14
N GLN A 106 -2.87 -18.63 3.70
CA GLN A 106 -3.28 -17.79 4.82
C GLN A 106 -2.45 -18.09 6.07
N GLU A 107 -2.20 -19.37 6.38
CA GLU A 107 -1.35 -19.79 7.51
C GLU A 107 0.07 -19.23 7.40
N VAL A 108 0.70 -19.37 6.23
CA VAL A 108 2.04 -18.81 5.97
C VAL A 108 2.03 -17.29 6.06
N LEU A 109 1.00 -16.64 5.52
CA LEU A 109 0.84 -15.18 5.59
C LEU A 109 0.71 -14.69 7.03
N ASP A 110 -0.07 -15.37 7.86
CA ASP A 110 -0.26 -15.00 9.28
C ASP A 110 1.01 -15.23 10.10
N ARG A 111 1.81 -16.24 9.75
CA ARG A 111 3.08 -16.57 10.42
C ARG A 111 4.23 -15.65 10.02
N GLU A 112 4.48 -15.49 8.72
CA GLU A 112 5.66 -14.76 8.20
C GLU A 112 5.37 -13.28 7.90
N GLY A 113 4.12 -12.95 7.57
CA GLY A 113 3.70 -11.60 7.17
C GLY A 113 4.08 -10.50 8.16
N PRO A 114 3.82 -10.65 9.48
CA PRO A 114 4.20 -9.65 10.48
C PRO A 114 5.71 -9.40 10.55
N ALA A 115 6.53 -10.44 10.46
CA ALA A 115 7.99 -10.34 10.56
C ALA A 115 8.60 -9.61 9.36
N ILE A 116 8.14 -9.97 8.14
CA ILE A 116 8.56 -9.31 6.89
C ILE A 116 8.14 -7.84 6.89
N LYS A 117 6.90 -7.54 7.31
CA LYS A 117 6.38 -6.19 7.43
C LYS A 117 7.20 -5.34 8.40
N ASP A 118 7.50 -5.87 9.60
CA ASP A 118 8.27 -5.15 10.61
C ASP A 118 9.71 -4.88 10.12
N LYS A 119 10.35 -5.85 9.46
CA LYS A 119 11.66 -5.66 8.81
C LYS A 119 11.62 -4.54 7.77
N TYR A 120 10.65 -4.56 6.87
CA TYR A 120 10.48 -3.53 5.85
C TYR A 120 10.24 -2.14 6.45
N LEU A 121 9.32 -2.02 7.41
CA LEU A 121 9.01 -0.74 8.04
C LEU A 121 10.19 -0.16 8.82
N ARG A 122 11.01 -1.02 9.45
CA ARG A 122 12.25 -0.60 10.11
C ARG A 122 13.32 -0.13 9.12
N ASP A 123 13.51 -0.84 8.02
CA ASP A 123 14.47 -0.42 7.00
C ASP A 123 14.04 0.91 6.35
N LEU A 124 12.74 1.09 6.09
CA LEU A 124 12.19 2.36 5.63
C LEU A 124 12.38 3.49 6.67
N ALA A 125 12.15 3.20 7.96
CA ALA A 125 12.37 4.16 9.05
C ALA A 125 13.83 4.60 9.16
N ARG A 126 14.78 3.67 8.98
CA ARG A 126 16.21 3.97 8.99
C ARG A 126 16.58 4.92 7.86
N VAL A 127 16.11 4.64 6.64
CA VAL A 127 16.38 5.53 5.50
C VAL A 127 15.73 6.90 5.69
N ALA A 128 14.48 6.95 6.17
CA ALA A 128 13.80 8.20 6.49
C ALA A 128 14.57 9.02 7.54
N SER A 129 15.09 8.37 8.58
CA SER A 129 15.86 9.01 9.65
C SER A 129 17.18 9.59 9.14
N VAL A 130 17.92 8.82 8.32
CA VAL A 130 19.19 9.30 7.74
C VAL A 130 18.95 10.45 6.76
N ALA A 131 17.95 10.34 5.89
CA ALA A 131 17.60 11.39 4.93
C ALA A 131 17.12 12.66 5.64
N SER A 132 16.21 12.52 6.62
CA SER A 132 15.72 13.62 7.46
C SER A 132 16.85 14.30 8.22
N GLY A 133 17.76 13.52 8.83
CA GLY A 133 18.91 14.06 9.54
C GLY A 133 19.85 14.83 8.63
N GLY A 134 20.14 14.30 7.43
CA GLY A 134 20.95 14.98 6.41
C GLY A 134 20.34 16.30 5.95
N LEU A 135 19.03 16.33 5.69
CA LEU A 135 18.32 17.54 5.26
C LEU A 135 18.28 18.62 6.36
N LEU A 136 18.05 18.23 7.61
CA LEU A 136 18.13 19.15 8.75
C LEU A 136 19.54 19.70 8.93
N PHE A 137 20.56 18.85 8.82
CA PHE A 137 21.95 19.27 8.91
C PHE A 137 22.30 20.29 7.82
N ILE A 138 21.92 20.03 6.57
CA ILE A 138 22.09 20.98 5.46
C ILE A 138 21.36 22.29 5.76
N GLY A 139 20.11 22.24 6.23
CA GLY A 139 19.34 23.43 6.61
C GLY A 139 20.04 24.28 7.67
N VAL A 140 20.60 23.64 8.72
CA VAL A 140 21.37 24.32 9.78
C VAL A 140 22.69 24.90 9.24
N VAL A 141 23.40 24.19 8.37
CA VAL A 141 24.65 24.70 7.78
C VAL A 141 24.37 25.91 6.90
N VAL A 142 23.36 25.84 6.03
CA VAL A 142 22.96 26.97 5.18
C VAL A 142 22.51 28.15 6.03
N GLN A 143 21.70 27.91 7.08
CA GLN A 143 21.30 28.91 8.06
C GLN A 143 22.50 29.65 8.65
N LEU A 144 23.53 28.92 9.11
CA LEU A 144 24.73 29.51 9.71
C LEU A 144 25.52 30.33 8.69
N ILE A 145 25.72 29.81 7.47
CA ILE A 145 26.42 30.51 6.40
C ILE A 145 25.69 31.81 6.06
N THR A 146 24.36 31.76 5.86
CA THR A 146 23.54 32.93 5.58
C THR A 146 23.62 33.95 6.71
N THR A 147 23.57 33.50 7.96
CA THR A 147 23.66 34.38 9.13
C THR A 147 25.01 35.10 9.22
N VAL A 148 26.11 34.39 8.96
CA VAL A 148 27.47 34.97 8.95
C VAL A 148 27.61 35.95 7.78
N TYR A 149 27.20 35.56 6.58
CA TYR A 149 27.32 36.39 5.39
C TYR A 149 26.48 37.68 5.50
N LEU A 150 25.22 37.59 5.93
CA LEU A 150 24.36 38.76 6.11
C LEU A 150 24.87 39.68 7.21
N ARG A 151 25.48 39.14 8.27
CA ARG A 151 26.09 39.95 9.34
C ARG A 151 27.23 40.83 8.82
N GLU A 152 27.98 40.38 7.83
CA GLU A 152 29.07 41.14 7.22
C GLU A 152 28.57 42.20 6.24
N LEU A 153 27.51 41.90 5.46
CA LEU A 153 27.00 42.84 4.45
C LEU A 153 26.04 43.91 5.00
N ALA A 154 25.26 43.60 6.03
CA ALA A 154 24.20 44.48 6.53
C ALA A 154 24.19 44.52 8.07
N PRO A 155 24.98 45.41 8.70
CA PRO A 155 25.02 45.52 10.16
C PRO A 155 23.68 46.00 10.75
N SER A 156 22.91 45.06 11.28
CA SER A 156 21.87 45.18 12.33
C SER A 156 20.64 46.10 12.15
N THR A 157 20.55 46.96 11.13
CA THR A 157 19.43 47.92 11.00
C THR A 157 18.56 47.77 9.75
N THR A 158 18.88 46.84 8.85
CA THR A 158 18.09 46.61 7.63
C THR A 158 17.19 45.40 7.79
N ASN A 159 15.88 45.56 7.58
CA ASN A 159 14.93 44.45 7.48
C ASN A 159 15.36 43.52 6.34
N THR A 160 15.87 42.33 6.67
CA THR A 160 16.28 41.29 5.71
C THR A 160 15.10 40.45 5.22
N THR A 161 13.91 41.04 5.21
CA THR A 161 12.70 40.40 4.71
C THR A 161 12.63 40.60 3.20
N ILE A 162 12.75 39.53 2.42
CA ILE A 162 12.49 39.61 0.98
C ILE A 162 11.00 39.30 0.77
N ALA A 163 10.25 40.29 0.30
CA ALA A 163 8.89 40.09 -0.17
C ALA A 163 8.93 39.54 -1.60
N LEU A 164 8.50 38.29 -1.79
CA LEU A 164 8.29 37.71 -3.12
C LEU A 164 6.95 38.14 -3.71
N SER A 165 5.98 38.46 -2.85
CA SER A 165 4.64 38.91 -3.19
C SER A 165 4.07 39.69 -2.00
N ASP A 166 3.00 40.46 -2.21
CA ASP A 166 2.27 41.19 -1.14
C ASP A 166 1.82 40.29 0.02
N LYS A 167 1.78 38.97 -0.20
CA LYS A 167 1.35 37.96 0.79
C LYS A 167 2.48 37.02 1.25
N VAL A 168 3.67 37.13 0.68
CA VAL A 168 4.77 36.19 0.92
C VAL A 168 6.04 36.98 1.22
N SER A 169 6.42 37.02 2.49
CA SER A 169 7.71 37.52 2.95
C SER A 169 8.53 36.39 3.56
N PHE A 170 9.82 36.35 3.24
CA PHE A 170 10.75 35.42 3.89
C PHE A 170 11.74 36.20 4.73
N ASP A 171 11.87 35.80 6.00
CA ASP A 171 13.06 36.15 6.76
C ASP A 171 14.22 35.28 6.27
N LEU A 172 15.20 35.90 5.60
CA LEU A 172 16.38 35.22 5.09
C LEU A 172 17.23 34.60 6.21
N TYR A 173 17.08 35.09 7.44
CA TYR A 173 17.66 34.40 8.58
C TYR A 173 16.96 33.06 8.70
N THR A 174 15.69 32.95 9.07
CA THR A 174 15.10 31.66 9.47
C THR A 174 14.68 30.73 8.34
N ALA A 175 14.47 31.23 7.11
CA ALA A 175 13.86 30.47 6.03
C ALA A 175 14.62 29.17 5.64
N PRO A 176 15.96 29.13 5.53
CA PRO A 176 16.68 27.91 5.16
C PRO A 176 16.45 26.75 6.12
N PHE A 177 16.42 27.06 7.43
CA PHE A 177 16.13 26.05 8.46
C PHE A 177 14.70 25.51 8.33
N HIS A 178 13.71 26.38 8.15
CA HIS A 178 12.31 25.97 7.97
C HIS A 178 12.11 25.09 6.74
N ILE A 179 12.77 25.41 5.61
CA ILE A 179 12.75 24.57 4.41
C ILE A 179 13.36 23.19 4.70
N GLY A 180 14.48 23.14 5.42
CA GLY A 180 15.08 21.89 5.90
C GLY A 180 14.11 21.06 6.75
N VAL A 181 13.36 21.72 7.63
CA VAL A 181 12.32 21.08 8.47
C VAL A 181 11.17 20.53 7.62
N VAL A 182 10.67 21.26 6.62
CA VAL A 182 9.62 20.77 5.71
C VAL A 182 10.07 19.51 4.99
N LEU A 183 11.27 19.53 4.39
CA LEU A 183 11.80 18.40 3.64
C LEU A 183 12.04 17.19 4.56
N ALA A 184 12.57 17.40 5.75
CA ALA A 184 12.74 16.37 6.78
C ALA A 184 11.41 15.76 7.23
N ALA A 185 10.42 16.60 7.53
CA ALA A 185 9.07 16.18 7.89
C ALA A 185 8.39 15.42 6.73
N THR A 186 8.70 15.75 5.48
CA THR A 186 8.20 15.03 4.30
C THR A 186 8.71 13.58 4.28
N MET A 187 9.99 13.35 4.61
CA MET A 187 10.54 11.98 4.71
C MET A 187 9.77 11.14 5.74
N TRP A 188 9.43 11.73 6.89
CA TRP A 188 8.60 11.08 7.91
C TRP A 188 7.16 10.87 7.45
N GLY A 189 6.58 11.81 6.71
CA GLY A 189 5.25 11.67 6.13
C GLY A 189 5.15 10.49 5.15
N ILE A 190 6.18 10.28 4.33
CA ILE A 190 6.27 9.13 3.41
C ILE A 190 6.34 7.81 4.19
N TRP A 191 7.17 7.77 5.23
CA TRP A 191 7.25 6.60 6.10
C TRP A 191 5.90 6.31 6.78
N LEU A 192 5.25 7.33 7.34
CA LEU A 192 3.96 7.21 8.02
C LEU A 192 2.85 6.74 7.06
N SER A 193 2.86 7.25 5.82
CA SER A 193 1.98 6.82 4.75
C SER A 193 2.08 5.31 4.47
N ARG A 194 3.30 4.76 4.51
CA ARG A 194 3.54 3.32 4.34
C ARG A 194 3.21 2.52 5.59
N PHE A 195 3.53 3.05 6.77
CA PHE A 195 3.10 2.47 8.03
C PHE A 195 1.57 2.27 8.08
N TRP A 196 0.80 3.26 7.62
CA TRP A 196 -0.66 3.19 7.57
C TRP A 196 -1.18 2.24 6.48
N SER A 197 -0.61 2.30 5.28
CA SER A 197 -1.14 1.56 4.12
C SER A 197 -0.74 0.09 4.06
N CYS A 198 0.30 -0.35 4.79
CA CYS A 198 0.71 -1.76 4.85
C CYS A 198 -0.16 -2.60 5.81
N SER A 199 -1.44 -2.29 6.03
CA SER A 199 -2.31 -3.03 6.96
C SER A 199 -2.69 -4.43 6.47
N THR A 200 -2.70 -4.65 5.15
CA THR A 200 -3.07 -5.94 4.54
C THR A 200 -1.98 -6.36 3.56
N LEU A 201 -1.25 -7.42 3.88
CA LEU A 201 -0.21 -7.99 3.03
C LEU A 201 -0.82 -9.18 2.28
N GLU A 202 -0.72 -9.22 0.96
CA GLU A 202 -1.19 -10.38 0.20
C GLU A 202 -0.13 -11.48 0.21
N PHE A 203 -0.54 -12.74 0.08
CA PHE A 203 0.40 -13.87 0.07
C PHE A 203 1.50 -13.71 -1.00
N THR A 204 1.14 -13.28 -2.21
CA THR A 204 2.09 -13.02 -3.30
C THR A 204 3.11 -11.93 -2.98
N GLN A 205 2.76 -11.00 -2.06
CA GLN A 205 3.61 -9.91 -1.63
C GLN A 205 4.65 -10.33 -0.58
N LEU A 206 4.60 -11.56 -0.02
CA LEU A 206 5.68 -12.03 0.85
C LEU A 206 7.02 -12.18 0.10
N ASN A 207 6.96 -12.53 -1.19
CA ASN A 207 8.17 -12.60 -2.03
C ASN A 207 8.60 -11.22 -2.53
N ILE A 208 7.63 -10.37 -2.87
CA ILE A 208 7.85 -9.04 -3.43
C ILE A 208 6.96 -8.05 -2.66
N ILE A 209 7.53 -7.42 -1.63
CA ILE A 209 6.80 -6.57 -0.68
C ILE A 209 6.11 -5.38 -1.38
N GLU A 210 6.67 -4.89 -2.49
CA GLU A 210 6.03 -3.87 -3.34
C GLU A 210 6.21 -4.22 -4.83
N ALA A 211 5.13 -4.13 -5.60
CA ALA A 211 5.17 -4.32 -7.06
C ALA A 211 6.07 -3.29 -7.77
N ASP A 212 6.29 -2.13 -7.13
CA ASP A 212 7.21 -1.09 -7.57
C ASP A 212 8.58 -1.36 -6.95
N MET A 213 9.46 -2.04 -7.69
CA MET A 213 10.76 -2.56 -7.24
C MET A 213 11.82 -1.48 -6.93
N LEU A 214 11.41 -0.25 -6.63
CA LEU A 214 12.34 0.82 -6.32
C LEU A 214 12.96 0.58 -4.94
N LYS A 215 14.30 0.57 -4.90
CA LYS A 215 15.04 0.55 -3.64
C LYS A 215 14.56 1.71 -2.76
N PRO A 216 14.48 1.54 -1.42
CA PRO A 216 14.03 2.60 -0.52
C PRO A 216 14.70 3.96 -0.82
N TRP A 217 16.00 3.96 -1.10
CA TRP A 217 16.76 5.15 -1.45
C TRP A 217 16.30 5.88 -2.71
N SER A 218 16.06 5.19 -3.83
CA SER A 218 15.60 5.84 -5.07
C SER A 218 14.22 6.46 -4.88
N ARG A 219 13.41 5.82 -4.04
CA ARG A 219 12.07 6.29 -3.71
C ARG A 219 12.09 7.56 -2.85
N PHE A 220 12.89 7.60 -1.79
CA PHE A 220 13.08 8.83 -1.01
C PHE A 220 13.68 9.97 -1.83
N LEU A 221 14.59 9.68 -2.77
CA LEU A 221 15.14 10.69 -3.67
C LEU A 221 14.06 11.26 -4.59
N GLY A 222 13.26 10.39 -5.24
CA GLY A 222 12.17 10.80 -6.10
C GLY A 222 11.16 11.68 -5.37
N TYR A 223 10.77 11.27 -4.16
CA TYR A 223 9.85 12.06 -3.34
C TYR A 223 10.46 13.34 -2.77
N GLY A 224 11.75 13.34 -2.44
CA GLY A 224 12.44 14.55 -2.02
C GLY A 224 12.42 15.61 -3.11
N VAL A 225 12.64 15.20 -4.36
CA VAL A 225 12.56 16.09 -5.53
C VAL A 225 11.13 16.59 -5.74
N THR A 226 10.12 15.72 -5.70
CA THR A 226 8.73 16.15 -5.90
C THR A 226 8.24 17.06 -4.77
N ALA A 227 8.61 16.76 -3.52
CA ALA A 227 8.31 17.61 -2.37
C ALA A 227 9.01 18.96 -2.45
N PHE A 228 10.25 19.02 -2.95
CA PHE A 228 10.94 20.26 -3.21
C PHE A 228 10.20 21.12 -4.24
N PHE A 229 9.77 20.54 -5.37
CA PHE A 229 8.97 21.27 -6.36
C PHE A 229 7.60 21.70 -5.82
N ALA A 230 6.91 20.82 -5.09
CA ALA A 230 5.63 21.15 -4.45
C ALA A 230 5.81 22.31 -3.46
N MET A 231 6.89 22.30 -2.70
CA MET A 231 7.25 23.38 -1.79
C MET A 231 7.50 24.68 -2.55
N LEU A 232 8.23 24.67 -3.67
CA LEU A 232 8.40 25.87 -4.52
C LEU A 232 7.07 26.41 -5.03
N ILE A 233 6.13 25.54 -5.42
CA ILE A 233 4.78 25.94 -5.84
C ILE A 233 4.02 26.58 -4.68
N LEU A 234 4.07 26.01 -3.48
CA LEU A 234 3.46 26.59 -2.28
C LEU A 234 4.06 27.96 -1.94
N LEU A 235 5.40 28.07 -1.99
CA LEU A 235 6.14 29.30 -1.73
C LEU A 235 5.85 30.40 -2.76
N SER A 236 5.56 30.03 -4.01
CA SER A 236 5.17 30.98 -5.05
C SER A 236 3.81 31.63 -4.82
N GLY A 237 3.00 31.11 -3.89
CA GLY A 237 1.63 31.57 -3.65
C GLY A 237 0.63 31.17 -4.73
N VAL A 238 1.05 30.42 -5.76
CA VAL A 238 0.17 29.86 -6.80
C VAL A 238 -0.90 28.96 -6.18
N VAL A 239 -0.51 28.18 -5.16
CA VAL A 239 -1.43 27.36 -4.37
C VAL A 239 -1.31 27.79 -2.92
N SER A 240 -2.44 28.20 -2.32
CA SER A 240 -2.51 28.52 -0.89
C SER A 240 -3.49 27.57 -0.20
N PHE A 241 -3.00 26.91 0.85
CA PHE A 241 -3.83 26.10 1.73
C PHE A 241 -3.96 26.81 3.08
N ASN A 242 -5.20 26.98 3.52
CA ASN A 242 -5.52 27.48 4.84
C ASN A 242 -6.22 26.36 5.61
N LEU A 243 -5.57 25.83 6.64
CA LEU A 243 -6.10 24.81 7.52
C LEU A 243 -6.37 25.44 8.89
N GLY A 244 -7.57 25.98 9.07
CA GLY A 244 -7.91 26.77 10.26
C GLY A 244 -7.03 28.01 10.38
N THR A 245 -6.24 28.09 11.46
CA THR A 245 -5.28 29.19 11.70
C THR A 245 -3.93 28.98 11.02
N PHE A 246 -3.68 27.81 10.43
CA PHE A 246 -2.42 27.53 9.75
C PHE A 246 -2.54 27.90 8.28
N SER A 247 -1.72 28.85 7.85
CA SER A 247 -1.59 29.19 6.43
C SER A 247 -0.25 28.71 5.92
N ALA A 248 -0.23 28.04 4.76
CA ALA A 248 1.00 27.62 4.09
C ALA A 248 1.94 28.78 3.75
N LEU A 249 1.44 30.01 3.76
CA LEU A 249 2.23 31.23 3.57
C LEU A 249 3.21 31.49 4.74
N HIS A 250 2.91 30.99 5.94
CA HIS A 250 3.72 31.20 7.15
C HIS A 250 4.72 30.07 7.40
N VAL A 251 5.01 29.23 6.39
CA VAL A 251 5.97 28.13 6.53
C VAL A 251 7.38 28.63 6.86
N GLY A 252 7.76 29.82 6.38
CA GLY A 252 9.06 30.42 6.66
C GLY A 252 9.24 30.95 8.08
N ASP A 253 8.13 31.20 8.79
CA ASP A 253 8.13 31.89 10.09
C ASP A 253 7.78 30.96 11.25
N ASN A 254 7.09 29.84 10.97
CA ASN A 254 6.58 28.96 12.00
C ASN A 254 6.99 27.50 11.74
N ILE A 255 7.88 26.99 12.59
CA ILE A 255 8.37 25.61 12.54
C ILE A 255 7.25 24.56 12.62
N VAL A 256 6.15 24.85 13.33
CA VAL A 256 5.00 23.95 13.44
C VAL A 256 4.29 23.86 12.10
N VAL A 257 4.10 24.98 11.41
CA VAL A 257 3.51 25.01 10.06
C VAL A 257 4.42 24.24 9.09
N ALA A 258 5.73 24.45 9.15
CA ALA A 258 6.70 23.72 8.33
C ALA A 258 6.61 22.20 8.55
N LEU A 259 6.53 21.75 9.81
CA LEU A 259 6.43 20.34 10.14
C LEU A 259 5.10 19.72 9.67
N VAL A 260 3.97 20.41 9.88
CA VAL A 260 2.65 19.94 9.45
C VAL A 260 2.56 19.89 7.93
N VAL A 261 3.01 20.93 7.23
CA VAL A 261 3.02 20.97 5.76
C VAL A 261 3.92 19.87 5.21
N GLY A 262 5.12 19.68 5.76
CA GLY A 262 6.02 18.60 5.34
C GLY A 262 5.40 17.22 5.54
N LEU A 263 4.87 16.92 6.74
CA LEU A 263 4.19 15.65 6.99
C LEU A 263 3.01 15.42 6.03
N ALA A 264 2.21 16.45 5.78
CA ALA A 264 1.08 16.38 4.87
C ALA A 264 1.54 16.09 3.42
N LEU A 265 2.57 16.79 2.93
CA LEU A 265 3.15 16.56 1.61
C LEU A 265 3.65 15.11 1.46
N GLY A 266 4.33 14.58 2.48
CA GLY A 266 4.78 13.19 2.47
C GLY A 266 3.63 12.18 2.55
N PHE A 267 2.58 12.49 3.31
CA PHE A 267 1.41 11.62 3.45
C PHE A 267 0.55 11.57 2.18
N LEU A 268 0.44 12.70 1.46
CA LEU A 268 -0.37 12.85 0.26
C LEU A 268 0.03 11.93 -0.89
N ASP A 269 1.27 11.41 -0.93
CA ASP A 269 1.72 10.44 -1.95
C ASP A 269 0.72 9.29 -2.18
N LYS A 270 0.17 8.73 -1.10
CA LYS A 270 -0.84 7.66 -1.19
C LYS A 270 -2.25 8.18 -1.36
N ALA A 271 -2.57 9.33 -0.77
CA ALA A 271 -3.94 9.85 -0.78
C ALA A 271 -4.32 10.44 -2.15
N LEU A 272 -3.36 10.96 -2.91
CA LEU A 272 -3.61 11.71 -4.13
C LEU A 272 -4.12 10.84 -5.29
N PRO A 273 -3.54 9.65 -5.57
CA PRO A 273 -4.11 8.73 -6.55
C PRO A 273 -5.54 8.29 -6.21
N ASP A 274 -5.80 7.96 -4.94
CA ASP A 274 -7.13 7.52 -4.50
C ASP A 274 -8.15 8.66 -4.55
N PHE A 275 -7.74 9.89 -4.22
CA PHE A 275 -8.58 11.07 -4.29
C PHE A 275 -8.93 11.45 -5.73
N ILE A 276 -8.04 11.22 -6.70
CA ILE A 276 -8.31 11.47 -8.13
C ILE A 276 -9.13 10.32 -8.76
N ARG A 277 -8.86 9.07 -8.37
CA ARG A 277 -9.54 7.89 -8.91
C ARG A 277 -11.04 7.89 -8.59
N ARG A 278 -11.44 8.16 -7.35
CA ARG A 278 -12.86 8.09 -6.94
C ARG A 278 -13.78 9.03 -7.74
N PRO A 279 -13.48 10.33 -7.91
CA PRO A 279 -14.29 11.22 -8.74
C PRO A 279 -14.27 10.82 -10.22
N LEU A 280 -13.15 10.32 -10.73
CA LEU A 280 -13.04 9.88 -12.12
C LEU A 280 -13.90 8.64 -12.40
N GLU A 281 -13.86 7.65 -11.51
CA GLU A 281 -14.71 6.45 -11.57
C GLU A 281 -16.19 6.80 -11.44
N ALA A 282 -16.54 7.75 -10.57
CA ALA A 282 -17.90 8.27 -10.45
C ALA A 282 -18.36 9.00 -11.73
N ALA A 283 -17.49 9.80 -12.35
CA ALA A 283 -17.79 10.48 -13.62
C ALA A 283 -17.95 9.48 -14.79
N MET A 284 -17.09 8.45 -14.84
CA MET A 284 -17.15 7.40 -15.86
C MET A 284 -18.39 6.50 -15.72
N SER A 285 -18.73 6.09 -14.50
CA SER A 285 -19.93 5.27 -14.24
C SER A 285 -21.22 6.06 -14.44
N GLY A 286 -21.24 7.36 -14.14
CA GLY A 286 -22.37 8.26 -14.38
C GLY A 286 -22.70 8.49 -15.86
N GLN A 287 -21.72 8.42 -16.76
CA GLN A 287 -21.96 8.55 -18.21
C GLN A 287 -22.56 7.30 -18.86
N GLN A 288 -22.52 6.14 -18.21
CA GLN A 288 -23.00 4.89 -18.80
C GLN A 288 -24.52 4.66 -18.68
N LYS A 289 -25.26 5.59 -18.06
CA LYS A 289 -26.72 5.45 -17.86
C LYS A 289 -27.51 6.64 -18.41
N LYS A 290 -27.30 6.99 -19.68
CA LYS A 290 -28.35 7.66 -20.48
C LYS A 290 -28.99 6.60 -21.37
N PRO A 291 -30.10 5.94 -20.94
CA PRO A 291 -30.82 5.05 -21.83
C PRO A 291 -31.24 5.85 -23.05
N ALA A 292 -30.90 5.34 -24.23
CA ALA A 292 -31.42 5.85 -25.48
C ALA A 292 -32.95 5.80 -25.38
N ALA A 293 -33.56 6.97 -25.17
CA ALA A 293 -34.99 7.11 -25.30
C ALA A 293 -35.31 6.76 -26.76
N HIS A 294 -35.93 5.59 -26.95
CA HIS A 294 -36.59 5.23 -28.19
C HIS A 294 -37.58 6.34 -28.51
N ALA A 295 -37.22 7.18 -29.48
CA ALA A 295 -38.14 8.06 -30.18
C ALA A 295 -39.06 7.18 -31.04
N GLY A 296 -40.09 6.62 -30.40
CA GLY A 296 -41.25 6.05 -31.08
C GLY A 296 -42.15 7.20 -31.51
N ALA A 297 -42.02 7.59 -32.77
CA ALA A 297 -42.85 8.58 -33.42
C ALA A 297 -44.34 8.20 -33.37
N ALA A 298 -45.15 9.02 -32.69
CA ALA A 298 -46.60 8.99 -32.83
C ALA A 298 -46.98 9.75 -34.11
N HIS A 299 -47.39 9.01 -35.12
CA HIS A 299 -47.94 9.52 -36.38
C HIS A 299 -49.41 9.90 -36.11
N SER A 300 -49.70 11.18 -35.85
CA SER A 300 -51.06 11.70 -35.81
C SER A 300 -51.53 12.00 -37.24
N VAL A 301 -52.46 11.18 -37.73
CA VAL A 301 -53.20 11.38 -38.98
C VAL A 301 -54.26 12.44 -38.73
N GLU A 302 -54.11 13.57 -39.40
CA GLU A 302 -55.07 14.68 -39.42
C GLU A 302 -56.16 14.34 -40.45
N HIS A 303 -57.35 13.99 -39.98
CA HIS A 303 -58.51 13.74 -40.83
C HIS A 303 -59.41 14.98 -40.86
N HIS A 304 -59.54 15.53 -42.07
CA HIS A 304 -60.59 16.41 -42.54
C HIS A 304 -61.97 16.08 -41.94
N ASP A 305 -62.72 17.10 -41.50
CA ASP A 305 -64.10 17.24 -41.96
C ASP A 305 -64.62 18.68 -41.86
N SER A 306 -65.28 19.08 -42.93
CA SER A 306 -65.94 20.34 -43.23
C SER A 306 -67.40 20.31 -42.80
N THR A 307 -67.91 21.38 -42.17
CA THR A 307 -69.14 22.12 -42.55
C THR A 307 -69.35 23.33 -41.63
#